data_AF-A0A1Y2AEI7-F1
#
_entry.id   AF-A0A1Y2AEI7-F1
#
_cell.length_a   1.000
_cell.length_b   1.000
_cell.length_c   1.000
_cell.angle_alpha   90.00
_cell.angle_beta   90.00
_cell.angle_gamma   90.00
#
_symmetry.space_group_name_H-M   'P 1'
#
loop_
_entity.id
_entity.type
_entity.pdbx_description
1 polymer ?
#
loop_
_entity_poly.entity_id
_entity_poly.type
_entity_poly.pdbx_seq_one_letter_code
_entity_poly.pdbx_strand_id
1 'polypeptide(L)'
;MKRESDSSPPSTPPSKSALTPNTTPTPTKRLKSTPSSKTKTKTDNDTEKIDPSPGKGRSTKLTLAAKAEFLEDIIAAGVRAVNMDTLALKYGVPKSVLVDQMKPNRSNLRERAIKAIRGD
;
A
#
# COMPACT_ATOMS: atom_id res chain seq x y z
N MET A 1 1.86 16.36 -71.73
CA MET A 1 2.26 15.10 -71.06
C MET A 1 1.02 14.51 -70.40
N LYS A 2 0.70 13.23 -70.66
CA LYS A 2 -0.43 12.45 -70.12
C LYS A 2 0.09 11.40 -69.11
N ARG A 3 -0.82 10.82 -68.31
CA ARG A 3 -0.78 9.70 -67.32
C ARG A 3 -0.77 10.22 -65.88
N GLU A 4 -1.88 10.22 -65.13
CA GLU A 4 -2.76 9.13 -64.63
C GLU A 4 -2.08 8.15 -63.66
N SER A 5 -2.85 7.81 -62.60
CA SER A 5 -2.72 6.67 -61.66
C SER A 5 -1.72 6.89 -60.49
N ASP A 6 -1.95 6.49 -59.24
CA ASP A 6 -2.92 5.60 -58.59
C ASP A 6 -2.83 5.91 -57.07
N SER A 7 -3.88 6.27 -56.34
CA SER A 7 -4.76 5.36 -55.58
C SER A 7 -4.07 4.12 -54.97
N SER A 8 -3.85 4.14 -53.65
CA SER A 8 -4.15 3.01 -52.73
C SER A 8 -3.65 3.30 -51.29
N PRO A 9 -4.54 3.30 -50.29
CA PRO A 9 -4.19 2.98 -48.91
C PRO A 9 -4.44 1.49 -48.61
N PRO A 10 -3.47 0.76 -48.02
CA PRO A 10 -3.75 -0.53 -47.38
C PRO A 10 -3.64 -0.37 -45.85
N SER A 11 -4.33 -1.10 -44.98
CA SER A 11 -5.40 -2.08 -45.10
C SER A 11 -5.85 -2.27 -43.64
N THR A 12 -7.10 -1.93 -43.32
CA THR A 12 -7.72 -2.32 -42.06
C THR A 12 -8.09 -3.80 -42.16
N PRO A 13 -7.75 -4.67 -41.19
CA PRO A 13 -8.32 -6.00 -41.15
C PRO A 13 -9.76 -5.94 -40.62
N PRO A 14 -10.77 -6.46 -41.35
CA PRO A 14 -12.05 -6.82 -40.75
C PRO A 14 -11.98 -8.29 -40.34
N SER A 15 -12.22 -8.59 -39.07
CA SER A 15 -12.72 -9.93 -38.71
C SER A 15 -13.95 -9.78 -37.83
N LYS A 16 -15.06 -10.19 -38.42
CA LYS A 16 -16.40 -10.21 -37.84
C LYS A 16 -16.57 -11.46 -36.98
N SER A 17 -17.28 -11.26 -35.87
CA SER A 17 -18.27 -12.15 -35.28
C SER A 17 -17.84 -13.53 -34.79
N ALA A 18 -17.90 -13.70 -33.47
CA ALA A 18 -18.71 -14.77 -32.89
C ALA A 18 -19.62 -14.20 -31.79
N LEU A 19 -20.91 -14.40 -31.99
CA LEU A 19 -22.01 -14.14 -31.05
C LEU A 19 -21.93 -15.13 -29.87
N THR A 20 -22.56 -14.73 -28.76
CA THR A 20 -22.57 -15.29 -27.40
C THR A 20 -23.09 -16.74 -27.27
N PRO A 21 -22.88 -17.39 -26.11
CA PRO A 21 -23.96 -17.40 -25.12
C PRO A 21 -23.53 -17.20 -23.66
N ASN A 22 -24.30 -16.33 -23.03
CA ASN A 22 -24.70 -16.27 -21.63
C ASN A 22 -24.63 -17.64 -20.90
N THR A 23 -23.83 -17.76 -19.84
CA THR A 23 -24.06 -18.77 -18.79
C THR A 23 -24.21 -18.09 -17.44
N THR A 24 -25.44 -18.16 -16.97
CA THR A 24 -25.99 -17.62 -15.73
C THR A 24 -25.25 -18.14 -14.48
N PRO A 25 -25.13 -17.32 -13.42
CA PRO A 25 -24.54 -17.72 -12.14
C PRO A 25 -25.38 -18.82 -11.45
N THR A 26 -24.72 -19.87 -10.98
CA THR A 26 -25.38 -20.87 -10.13
C THR A 26 -25.44 -20.36 -8.68
N PRO A 27 -26.63 -20.33 -8.04
CA PRO A 27 -26.77 -19.95 -6.64
C PRO A 27 -26.84 -21.20 -5.77
N THR A 28 -25.81 -21.50 -4.97
CA THR A 28 -25.94 -22.51 -3.91
C THR A 28 -26.36 -21.82 -2.61
N LYS A 29 -27.67 -21.79 -2.38
CA LYS A 29 -28.28 -21.40 -1.11
C LYS A 29 -28.00 -22.45 -0.03
N ARG A 30 -27.34 -21.97 1.04
CA ARG A 30 -27.68 -22.11 2.48
C ARG A 30 -27.68 -23.51 3.12
N LEU A 31 -26.98 -23.59 4.26
CA LEU A 31 -27.43 -24.06 5.60
C LEU A 31 -26.27 -23.77 6.57
N LYS A 32 -26.27 -22.64 7.29
CA LYS A 32 -26.77 -22.47 8.67
C LYS A 32 -26.26 -23.52 9.66
N SER A 33 -25.23 -23.17 10.44
CA SER A 33 -25.25 -23.18 11.91
C SER A 33 -23.92 -22.73 12.50
N THR A 34 -23.95 -21.63 13.23
CA THR A 34 -23.01 -21.33 14.33
C THR A 34 -23.36 -22.24 15.52
N PRO A 35 -22.38 -22.63 16.37
CA PRO A 35 -22.05 -21.78 17.52
C PRO A 35 -20.55 -21.68 17.85
N SER A 36 -20.14 -20.44 18.14
CA SER A 36 -19.31 -20.05 19.29
C SER A 36 -18.17 -20.98 19.73
N SER A 37 -16.97 -20.74 19.18
CA SER A 37 -15.71 -21.00 19.90
C SER A 37 -15.08 -19.64 20.24
N LYS A 38 -15.34 -19.18 21.47
CA LYS A 38 -14.60 -18.10 22.13
C LYS A 38 -13.17 -18.58 22.39
N THR A 39 -12.27 -18.41 21.44
CA THR A 39 -10.84 -18.50 21.74
C THR A 39 -10.45 -17.19 22.39
N LYS A 40 -10.32 -17.24 23.72
CA LYS A 40 -9.90 -16.14 24.58
C LYS A 40 -8.64 -15.52 24.01
N THR A 41 -8.74 -14.22 23.75
CA THR A 41 -7.65 -13.25 23.68
C THR A 41 -6.64 -13.49 24.82
N LYS A 42 -5.42 -13.84 24.45
CA LYS A 42 -4.24 -13.33 25.15
C LYS A 42 -3.58 -12.35 24.19
N THR A 43 -4.21 -11.18 24.11
CA THR A 43 -3.49 -9.98 23.72
C THR A 43 -2.63 -9.67 24.93
N ASP A 44 -1.38 -10.12 24.93
CA ASP A 44 -0.35 -9.48 25.74
C ASP A 44 -0.16 -8.09 25.14
N ASN A 45 -1.12 -7.20 25.43
CA ASN A 45 -0.85 -5.78 25.48
C ASN A 45 -0.02 -5.60 26.75
N ASP A 46 1.26 -5.93 26.64
CA ASP A 46 2.28 -5.21 27.38
C ASP A 46 2.18 -3.77 26.88
N THR A 47 1.18 -3.05 27.42
CA THR A 47 1.30 -1.62 27.57
C THR A 47 2.38 -1.48 28.61
N GLU A 48 3.64 -1.53 28.16
CA GLU A 48 4.76 -1.03 28.92
C GLU A 48 4.28 0.31 29.46
N LYS A 49 4.04 0.37 30.76
CA LYS A 49 3.91 1.63 31.45
C LYS A 49 5.26 2.29 31.22
N ILE A 50 5.33 3.13 30.19
CA ILE A 50 6.41 4.08 30.01
C ILE A 50 6.20 5.07 31.17
N ASP A 51 6.67 4.69 32.35
CA ASP A 51 6.81 5.59 33.47
C ASP A 51 7.80 6.64 33.00
N PRO A 52 7.39 7.91 32.80
CA PRO A 52 8.32 8.95 32.46
C PRO A 52 9.06 9.30 33.74
N SER A 53 9.91 8.39 34.24
CA SER A 53 10.84 8.71 35.30
C SER A 53 11.63 9.92 34.82
N PRO A 54 11.49 11.09 35.49
CA PRO A 54 12.18 12.30 35.08
C PRO A 54 13.62 12.12 35.56
N GLY A 55 14.38 11.34 34.79
CA GLY A 55 15.81 11.15 34.99
C GLY A 55 16.49 12.51 34.93
N LYS A 56 16.96 12.93 36.10
CA LYS A 56 17.77 14.12 36.34
C LYS A 56 18.98 14.06 35.40
N GLY A 57 18.98 14.90 34.37
CA GLY A 57 20.03 14.93 33.34
C GLY A 57 19.63 14.48 31.94
N ARG A 58 18.34 14.42 31.58
CA ARG A 58 17.91 14.23 30.18
C ARG A 58 18.48 15.35 29.30
N SER A 59 19.44 14.98 28.45
CA SER A 59 19.86 15.81 27.32
C SER A 59 18.61 16.24 26.55
N THR A 60 18.43 17.54 26.35
CA THR A 60 17.29 18.10 25.60
C THR A 60 17.35 17.78 24.10
N LYS A 61 18.43 17.14 23.64
CA LYS A 61 18.68 16.79 22.25
C LYS A 61 18.45 15.29 22.04
N LEU A 62 17.55 14.96 21.12
CA LEU A 62 17.43 13.61 20.60
C LEU A 62 18.72 13.19 19.90
N THR A 63 19.23 12.00 20.26
CA THR A 63 20.33 11.35 19.53
C THR A 63 19.87 10.97 18.12
N LEU A 64 20.81 10.78 17.18
CA LEU A 64 20.45 10.37 15.80
C LEU A 64 19.69 9.04 15.78
N ALA A 65 20.08 8.10 16.64
CA ALA A 65 19.36 6.84 16.82
C ALA A 65 17.91 7.06 17.29
N ALA A 66 17.71 7.88 18.32
CA ALA A 66 16.37 8.18 18.83
C ALA A 66 15.52 8.95 17.80
N LYS A 67 16.11 9.81 16.96
CA LYS A 67 15.40 10.48 15.85
C LYS A 67 14.97 9.48 14.78
N ALA A 68 15.81 8.51 14.46
CA ALA A 68 15.52 7.49 13.48
C ALA A 68 14.37 6.58 13.94
N GLU A 69 14.40 6.14 15.20
CA GLU A 69 13.32 5.37 15.83
C GLU A 69 12.02 6.16 15.89
N PHE A 70 12.08 7.43 16.34
CA PHE A 70 10.92 8.30 16.36
C PHE A 70 10.28 8.49 14.97
N LEU A 71 11.09 8.68 13.93
CA LEU A 71 10.57 8.77 12.56
C LEU A 71 9.94 7.46 12.11
N GLU A 72 10.56 6.33 12.43
CA GLU A 72 10.05 4.99 12.10
C GLU A 72 8.67 4.75 12.70
N ASP A 73 8.47 5.14 13.96
CA ASP A 73 7.19 5.06 14.66
C ASP A 73 6.12 5.95 14.00
N ILE A 74 6.49 7.18 13.62
CA ILE A 74 5.59 8.09 12.91
C ILE A 74 5.17 7.51 11.57
N ILE A 75 6.12 6.97 10.79
CA ILE A 75 5.82 6.38 9.50
C ILE A 75 4.90 5.17 9.69
N ALA A 76 5.20 4.29 10.64
CA ALA A 76 4.39 3.11 10.93
C ALA A 76 2.95 3.48 11.34
N ALA A 77 2.79 4.48 12.20
CA ALA A 77 1.48 4.99 12.60
C ALA A 77 0.75 5.67 11.43
N GLY A 78 1.45 6.51 10.66
CA GLY A 78 0.91 7.23 9.52
C GLY A 78 0.40 6.32 8.42
N VAL A 79 1.13 5.23 8.11
CA VAL A 79 0.70 4.25 7.10
C VAL A 79 -0.61 3.56 7.49
N ARG A 80 -0.86 3.37 8.80
CA ARG A 80 -2.11 2.79 9.31
C ARG A 80 -3.25 3.81 9.36
N ALA A 81 -2.94 5.08 9.63
CA ALA A 81 -3.93 6.14 9.82
C ALA A 81 -4.38 6.80 8.51
N VAL A 82 -3.53 6.84 7.49
CA VAL A 82 -3.77 7.59 6.26
C VAL A 82 -4.48 6.73 5.21
N ASN A 83 -5.46 7.33 4.53
CA ASN A 83 -6.14 6.69 3.40
C ASN A 83 -5.23 6.68 2.15
N MET A 84 -4.64 5.51 1.87
CA MET A 84 -3.73 5.31 0.74
C MET A 84 -4.40 5.48 -0.63
N ASP A 85 -5.71 5.25 -0.74
CA ASP A 85 -6.44 5.41 -2.02
C ASP A 85 -6.53 6.88 -2.40
N THR A 86 -6.79 7.76 -1.43
CA THR A 86 -6.79 9.22 -1.67
C THR A 86 -5.41 9.75 -2.04
N LEU A 87 -4.35 9.24 -1.42
CA LEU A 87 -2.98 9.62 -1.80
C LEU A 87 -2.62 9.10 -3.20
N ALA A 88 -2.99 7.86 -3.52
CA ALA A 88 -2.78 7.26 -4.83
C ALA A 88 -3.38 8.12 -5.95
N LEU A 89 -4.64 8.56 -5.76
CA LEU A 89 -5.30 9.47 -6.70
C LEU A 89 -4.60 10.83 -6.78
N LYS A 90 -4.23 11.42 -5.63
CA LYS A 90 -3.56 12.73 -5.58
C LYS A 90 -2.24 12.74 -6.33
N TYR A 91 -1.46 11.68 -6.22
CA TYR A 91 -0.13 11.56 -6.83
C TYR A 91 -0.14 10.83 -8.18
N GLY A 92 -1.31 10.39 -8.66
CA GLY A 92 -1.44 9.69 -9.94
C GLY A 92 -0.70 8.34 -10.00
N VAL A 93 -0.49 7.69 -8.85
CA VAL A 93 0.24 6.42 -8.75
C VAL A 93 -0.64 5.32 -8.18
N PRO A 94 -0.43 4.05 -8.56
CA PRO A 94 -1.17 2.95 -7.97
C PRO A 94 -0.91 2.84 -6.46
N LYS A 95 -1.96 2.53 -5.69
CA LYS A 95 -1.85 2.30 -4.24
C LYS A 95 -0.81 1.26 -3.88
N SER A 96 -0.66 0.20 -4.69
CA SER A 96 0.35 -0.83 -4.48
C SER A 96 1.78 -0.26 -4.46
N VAL A 97 2.07 0.71 -5.32
CA VAL A 97 3.38 1.39 -5.38
C VAL A 97 3.60 2.18 -4.10
N LEU A 98 2.61 2.96 -3.64
CA LEU A 98 2.72 3.70 -2.38
C LEU A 98 2.91 2.78 -1.17
N VAL A 99 2.15 1.69 -1.10
CA VAL A 99 2.29 0.68 -0.03
C VAL A 99 3.68 0.05 -0.07
N ASP A 100 4.20 -0.25 -1.26
CA ASP A 100 5.53 -0.83 -1.41
C ASP A 100 6.64 0.13 -0.94
N GLN A 101 6.48 1.43 -1.18
CA GLN A 101 7.40 2.47 -0.70
C GLN A 101 7.42 2.60 0.83
N MET A 102 6.39 2.11 1.51
CA MET A 102 6.21 2.23 2.96
C MET A 102 6.54 0.94 3.74
N LYS A 103 6.85 -0.17 3.04
CA LYS A 103 7.21 -1.44 3.69
C LYS A 103 8.52 -1.29 4.48
N PRO A 104 8.62 -1.87 5.69
CA PRO A 104 9.87 -1.90 6.44
C PRO A 104 10.90 -2.83 5.77
N ASN A 105 12.19 -2.61 6.05
CA ASN A 105 13.32 -3.45 5.62
C ASN A 105 13.41 -3.64 4.09
N ARG A 106 13.20 -2.57 3.34
CA ARG A 106 13.27 -2.54 1.88
C ARG A 106 14.00 -1.27 1.49
N SER A 107 14.79 -1.34 0.42
CA SER A 107 15.49 -0.18 -0.16
C SER A 107 14.53 0.79 -0.86
N ASN A 108 13.64 1.42 -0.08
CA ASN A 108 12.53 2.25 -0.54
C ASN A 108 12.54 3.62 0.15
N LEU A 109 11.49 4.42 -0.07
CA LEU A 109 11.37 5.76 0.49
C LEU A 109 11.50 5.80 2.02
N ARG A 110 10.85 4.87 2.74
CA ARG A 110 10.92 4.78 4.20
C ARG A 110 12.35 4.56 4.67
N GLU A 111 13.05 3.56 4.13
CA GLU A 111 14.42 3.26 4.56
C GLU A 111 15.40 4.38 4.19
N ARG A 112 15.21 5.03 3.03
CA ARG A 112 15.98 6.22 2.65
C ARG A 112 15.81 7.37 3.65
N ALA A 113 14.59 7.62 4.09
CA ALA A 113 14.31 8.67 5.08
C ALA A 113 15.00 8.39 6.42
N ILE A 114 15.00 7.12 6.86
CA ILE A 114 15.65 6.70 8.10
C ILE A 114 17.18 6.78 7.99
N LYS A 115 17.76 6.30 6.88
CA LYS A 115 19.22 6.37 6.62
C LYS A 115 19.72 7.80 6.57
N ALA A 116 18.97 8.69 5.92
CA ALA A 116 19.31 10.11 5.87
C ALA A 116 19.40 10.77 7.27
N ILE A 117 18.61 10.29 8.24
CA ILE A 117 18.71 10.75 9.63
C ILE A 117 19.92 10.14 10.34
N ARG A 118 20.24 8.88 10.05
CA ARG A 118 21.41 8.19 10.63
C ARG A 118 22.74 8.73 10.09
N GLY A 119 22.71 9.33 8.90
CA GLY A 119 23.90 9.82 8.20
C GLY A 119 24.59 8.74 7.35
N ASP A 120 23.84 7.70 6.97
CA ASP A 120 24.27 6.58 6.12
C ASP A 120 24.03 6.85 4.62
#